data_AF-A0A9E5I989-F1
#
_entry.id   AF-A0A9E5I989-F1
#
_cell.length_a   1.000
_cell.length_b   1.000
_cell.length_c   1.000
_cell.angle_alpha   90.00
_cell.angle_beta   90.00
_cell.angle_gamma   90.00
#
_symmetry.space_group_name_H-M   'P 1'
#
loop_
_entity.id
_entity.type
_entity.pdbx_description
1 polymer ?
#
loop_
_entity_poly.entity_id
_entity_poly.type
_entity_poly.pdbx_seq_one_letter_code
_entity_poly.pdbx_strand_id
1 'polypeptide(L)'
;MRKLLPLILLPLCLNAAAEWVKVGDTRQLKFEKYIDPDDIKQSGPMAIMRQVWEIGNNLEPGSDRVASVKTLAEYDCQNRQLRVLKEFWFTEPWAKGKEITPAHFNRAPSEWSAITPSSTGGAIIDIVCPSGNDG
;
A
#
# COMPACT_ATOMS: atom_id res chain seq x y z
N MET A 1 48.27 -0.93 35.62
CA MET A 1 47.14 0.01 35.40
C MET A 1 46.25 -0.56 34.30
N ARG A 2 45.10 -1.10 34.69
CA ARG A 2 44.13 -1.78 33.83
C ARG A 2 43.41 -0.73 32.97
N LYS A 3 43.82 -0.56 31.71
CA LYS A 3 43.13 0.32 30.77
C LYS A 3 41.84 -0.37 30.32
N LEU A 4 40.73 -0.07 31.00
CA LEU A 4 39.39 -0.41 30.52
C LEU A 4 39.09 0.53 29.35
N LEU A 5 39.20 0.03 28.12
CA LEU A 5 38.71 0.71 26.94
C LEU A 5 37.17 0.71 27.01
N PRO A 6 36.47 1.84 27.05
CA PRO A 6 35.02 1.82 26.97
C PRO A 6 34.64 1.36 25.57
N LEU A 7 34.03 0.17 25.48
CA LEU A 7 33.40 -0.32 24.27
C LEU A 7 32.23 0.61 23.97
N ILE A 8 32.46 1.58 23.08
CA ILE A 8 31.43 2.47 22.56
C ILE A 8 30.39 1.59 21.85
N LEU A 9 29.27 1.29 22.51
CA LEU A 9 28.08 0.79 21.85
C LEU A 9 27.56 1.92 20.95
N LEU A 10 27.91 1.91 19.67
CA LEU A 10 27.16 2.67 18.68
C LEU A 10 25.76 2.07 18.62
N PRO A 11 24.69 2.83 18.92
CA PRO A 11 23.35 2.39 18.55
C PRO A 11 23.33 2.36 17.01
N LEU A 12 23.35 1.15 16.45
CA LEU A 12 22.96 0.90 15.07
C LEU A 12 21.48 1.29 14.99
N CYS A 13 21.22 2.56 14.68
CA CYS A 13 19.91 3.01 14.23
C CYS A 13 19.67 2.36 12.87
N LEU A 14 19.24 1.09 12.89
CA LEU A 14 18.58 0.47 11.76
C LEU A 14 17.33 1.32 11.54
N ASN A 15 17.41 2.25 10.59
CA ASN A 15 16.21 2.86 10.04
C ASN A 15 15.43 1.68 9.44
N ALA A 16 14.38 1.26 10.13
CA ALA A 16 13.33 0.44 9.54
C ALA A 16 12.70 1.32 8.45
N ALA A 17 13.32 1.31 7.27
CA ALA A 17 12.73 1.92 6.10
C ALA A 17 11.54 1.05 5.75
N ALA A 18 10.34 1.60 5.89
CA ALA A 18 9.12 0.97 5.40
C ALA A 18 9.34 0.55 3.94
N GLU A 19 9.38 -0.76 3.70
CA GLU A 19 9.69 -1.30 2.38
C GLU A 19 8.38 -1.60 1.64
N TRP A 20 8.15 -0.88 0.55
CA TRP A 20 7.01 -1.13 -0.33
C TRP A 20 7.19 -2.49 -1.02
N VAL A 21 6.25 -3.40 -0.81
CA VAL A 21 6.30 -4.76 -1.36
C VAL A 21 5.54 -4.80 -2.68
N LYS A 22 6.20 -5.27 -3.75
CA LYS A 22 5.58 -5.45 -5.06
C LYS A 22 4.54 -6.56 -5.01
N VAL A 23 3.35 -6.31 -5.56
CA VAL A 23 2.26 -7.27 -5.60
C VAL A 23 2.13 -7.87 -7.00
N GLY A 24 2.48 -9.16 -7.10
CA GLY A 24 2.34 -9.97 -8.31
C GLY A 24 3.28 -9.57 -9.47
N ASP A 25 3.17 -10.31 -10.58
CA ASP A 25 3.83 -9.94 -11.84
C ASP A 25 2.87 -9.14 -12.71
N THR A 26 3.01 -7.83 -12.67
CA THR A 26 2.18 -6.86 -13.39
C THR A 26 2.83 -6.42 -14.71
N ARG A 27 3.92 -7.07 -15.16
CA ARG A 27 4.67 -6.68 -16.37
C ARG A 27 3.84 -6.58 -17.64
N GLN A 28 2.79 -7.38 -17.78
CA GLN A 28 1.91 -7.33 -18.95
C GLN A 28 0.90 -6.17 -18.90
N LEU A 29 0.72 -5.54 -17.74
CA LEU A 29 -0.30 -4.52 -17.52
C LEU A 29 0.21 -3.08 -17.68
N LYS A 30 1.49 -2.90 -18.05
CA LYS A 30 2.16 -1.59 -18.17
C LYS A 30 2.08 -0.72 -16.89
N PHE A 31 1.77 -1.33 -15.76
CA PHE A 31 1.81 -0.71 -14.45
C PHE A 31 2.42 -1.69 -13.45
N GLU A 32 2.96 -1.16 -12.34
CA GLU A 32 3.39 -1.96 -11.20
C GLU A 32 2.61 -1.55 -9.96
N LYS A 33 2.26 -2.51 -9.11
CA LYS A 33 1.53 -2.26 -7.87
C LYS A 33 2.36 -2.69 -6.67
N TYR A 34 2.33 -1.86 -5.65
CA TYR A 34 3.03 -2.08 -4.38
C TYR A 34 2.08 -1.81 -3.22
N ILE A 35 2.35 -2.44 -2.08
CA ILE A 35 1.68 -2.16 -0.81
C ILE A 35 2.70 -1.86 0.28
N ASP A 36 2.27 -1.13 1.30
CA ASP A 36 3.03 -0.93 2.53
C ASP A 36 2.48 -1.89 3.60
N PRO A 37 3.09 -3.08 3.77
CA PRO A 37 2.60 -4.06 4.74
C PRO A 37 2.82 -3.62 6.19
N ASP A 38 3.78 -2.73 6.44
CA ASP A 38 4.13 -2.26 7.78
C ASP A 38 3.11 -1.24 8.31
N ASP A 39 2.33 -0.59 7.43
CA ASP A 39 1.26 0.35 7.78
C ASP A 39 -0.16 -0.26 7.69
N ILE A 40 -0.28 -1.60 7.68
CA ILE A 40 -1.60 -2.26 7.70
C ILE A 40 -2.31 -1.96 9.03
N LYS A 41 -3.50 -1.37 8.94
CA LYS A 41 -4.31 -1.00 10.10
C LYS A 41 -5.59 -1.82 10.13
N GLN A 42 -5.95 -2.32 11.31
CA GLN A 42 -7.31 -2.79 11.54
C GLN A 42 -8.26 -1.59 11.56
N SER A 43 -9.37 -1.70 10.85
CA SER A 43 -10.46 -0.72 10.90
C SER A 43 -11.77 -1.38 11.30
N GLY A 44 -12.73 -0.57 11.75
CA GLY A 44 -14.12 -1.00 11.97
C GLY A 44 -14.40 -2.01 13.09
N PRO A 45 -15.69 -2.26 13.39
CA PRO A 45 -16.14 -3.20 14.42
C PRO A 45 -16.32 -4.64 13.89
N MET A 46 -16.41 -4.82 12.57
CA MET A 46 -16.54 -6.14 11.94
C MET A 46 -15.18 -6.82 11.94
N ALA A 47 -15.16 -8.11 12.28
CA ALA A 47 -13.95 -8.87 12.38
C ALA A 47 -13.24 -8.84 11.02
N ILE A 48 -12.07 -8.19 11.04
CA ILE A 48 -11.07 -8.19 9.99
C ILE A 48 -11.32 -7.20 8.82
N MET A 49 -11.65 -5.93 9.10
CA MET A 49 -11.36 -4.90 8.09
C MET A 49 -9.87 -4.51 8.16
N ARG A 50 -9.28 -4.24 7.00
CA ARG A 50 -7.86 -3.87 6.86
C ARG A 50 -7.72 -2.66 5.96
N GLN A 51 -7.03 -1.63 6.44
CA GLN A 51 -6.61 -0.50 5.63
C GLN A 51 -5.13 -0.65 5.29
N VAL A 52 -4.78 -0.39 4.04
CA VAL A 52 -3.40 -0.47 3.56
C VAL A 52 -3.15 0.64 2.55
N TRP A 53 -1.94 1.17 2.55
CA TRP A 53 -1.50 2.05 1.47
C TRP A 53 -0.97 1.25 0.30
N GLU A 54 -1.31 1.71 -0.89
CA GLU A 54 -0.88 1.12 -2.14
C GLU A 54 -0.23 2.19 -3.02
N ILE A 55 0.76 1.80 -3.82
CA ILE A 55 1.32 2.63 -4.89
C ILE A 55 1.20 1.88 -6.22
N GLY A 56 0.53 2.51 -7.18
CA GLY A 56 0.56 2.12 -8.59
C GLY A 56 1.53 3.00 -9.36
N ASN A 57 2.50 2.43 -10.06
CA ASN A 57 3.41 3.15 -10.96
C ASN A 57 3.08 2.79 -12.41
N ASN A 58 2.86 3.80 -13.26
CA ASN A 58 2.76 3.58 -14.70
C ASN A 58 4.17 3.39 -15.27
N LEU A 59 4.38 2.31 -16.04
CA LEU A 59 5.67 2.02 -16.66
C LEU A 59 5.88 2.80 -17.97
N GLU A 60 4.78 3.28 -18.55
CA GLU A 60 4.79 4.12 -19.74
C GLU A 60 3.98 5.40 -19.46
N PRO A 61 4.39 6.57 -20.00
CA PRO A 61 3.63 7.80 -19.84
C PRO A 61 2.23 7.69 -20.45
N GLY A 62 1.19 7.81 -19.62
CA GLY A 62 -0.18 8.01 -20.08
C GLY A 62 -0.41 9.43 -20.64
N SER A 63 -1.47 9.63 -21.42
CA SER A 63 -1.85 10.95 -21.95
C SER A 63 -2.31 11.94 -20.86
N ASP A 64 -2.62 11.44 -19.67
CA ASP A 64 -3.13 12.19 -18.52
C ASP A 64 -2.02 12.75 -17.61
N ARG A 65 -0.75 12.52 -17.95
CA ARG A 65 0.44 12.92 -17.16
C ARG A 65 0.53 12.27 -15.78
N VAL A 66 -0.25 11.22 -15.52
CA VAL A 66 -0.20 10.47 -14.26
C VAL A 66 0.91 9.43 -14.37
N ALA A 67 1.94 9.55 -13.54
CA ALA A 67 3.03 8.59 -13.47
C ALA A 67 2.87 7.63 -12.29
N SER A 68 2.21 8.07 -11.22
CA SER A 68 1.85 7.16 -10.13
C SER A 68 0.60 7.60 -9.38
N VAL A 69 0.01 6.64 -8.69
CA VAL A 69 -1.18 6.82 -7.85
C VAL A 69 -0.92 6.20 -6.49
N LYS A 70 -1.12 6.97 -5.42
CA LYS A 70 -1.12 6.48 -4.04
C LYS A 70 -2.55 6.32 -3.55
N THR A 71 -2.92 5.12 -3.15
CA THR A 71 -4.29 4.76 -2.76
C THR A 71 -4.31 4.32 -1.30
N LEU A 72 -5.21 4.87 -0.48
CA LEU A 72 -5.59 4.26 0.79
C LEU A 72 -6.80 3.38 0.50
N ALA A 73 -6.59 2.07 0.52
CA ALA A 73 -7.64 1.09 0.29
C ALA A 73 -8.11 0.52 1.64
N GLU A 74 -9.38 0.12 1.69
CA GLU A 74 -9.94 -0.67 2.79
C GLU A 74 -10.49 -1.98 2.24
N TYR A 75 -10.11 -3.07 2.89
CA TYR A 75 -10.47 -4.44 2.57
C TYR A 75 -11.40 -4.98 3.64
N ASP A 76 -12.52 -5.55 3.21
CA ASP A 76 -13.35 -6.43 4.01
C ASP A 76 -12.85 -7.86 3.79
N CYS A 77 -12.08 -8.38 4.75
CA CYS A 77 -11.50 -9.71 4.65
C CYS A 77 -12.53 -10.83 4.70
N GLN A 78 -13.67 -10.60 5.34
CA GLN A 78 -14.72 -11.59 5.48
C GLN A 78 -15.50 -11.74 4.17
N ASN A 79 -15.91 -10.61 3.57
CA ASN A 79 -16.73 -10.60 2.36
C ASN A 79 -15.91 -10.54 1.07
N ARG A 80 -14.58 -10.44 1.17
CA ARG A 80 -13.63 -10.24 0.06
C ARG A 80 -14.04 -9.08 -0.83
N GLN A 81 -14.23 -7.93 -0.20
CA GLN A 81 -14.56 -6.67 -0.88
C GLN A 81 -13.47 -5.63 -0.62
N LEU A 82 -13.33 -4.68 -1.55
CA LEU A 82 -12.51 -3.50 -1.34
C LEU A 82 -13.28 -2.22 -1.65
N ARG A 83 -12.87 -1.13 -1.00
CA ARG A 83 -13.20 0.24 -1.38
C ARG A 83 -11.98 1.14 -1.29
N VAL A 84 -11.98 2.21 -2.08
CA VAL A 84 -10.96 3.26 -2.01
C VAL A 84 -11.43 4.32 -1.03
N LEU A 85 -10.63 4.59 -0.01
CA LEU A 85 -10.90 5.67 0.96
C LEU A 85 -10.34 7.00 0.47
N LYS A 86 -9.12 6.97 -0.09
CA LYS A 86 -8.42 8.13 -0.63
C LYS A 86 -7.55 7.73 -1.80
N GLU A 87 -7.36 8.64 -2.72
CA GLU A 87 -6.48 8.48 -3.86
C GLU A 87 -5.74 9.77 -4.17
N PHE A 88 -4.46 9.68 -4.50
CA PHE A 88 -3.60 10.82 -4.79
C PHE A 88 -2.79 10.58 -6.06
N TRP A 89 -2.90 11.47 -7.04
CA TRP A 89 -2.33 11.29 -8.38
C TRP A 89 -1.10 12.16 -8.53
N PHE A 90 -0.03 11.57 -9.06
CA PHE A 90 1.29 12.19 -9.08
C PHE A 90 1.90 12.16 -10.48
N THR A 91 2.65 13.23 -10.78
CA THR A 91 3.32 13.42 -12.06
C THR A 91 4.66 12.69 -12.18
N GLU A 92 5.18 12.13 -11.08
CA GLU A 92 6.37 11.28 -11.07
C GLU A 92 6.07 9.92 -10.43
N PRO A 93 6.89 8.87 -10.68
CA PRO A 93 6.76 7.58 -10.00
C PRO A 93 6.89 7.69 -8.48
N TRP A 94 6.41 6.67 -7.77
CA TRP A 94 6.53 6.52 -6.32
C TRP A 94 5.85 7.63 -5.49
N ALA A 95 4.72 8.14 -5.99
CA ALA A 95 3.95 9.21 -5.36
C ALA A 95 4.76 10.50 -5.14
N LYS A 96 5.57 10.88 -6.14
CA LYS A 96 6.46 12.06 -6.12
C LYS A 96 6.05 13.12 -7.13
N GLY A 97 6.71 14.26 -7.08
CA GLY A 97 6.44 15.39 -7.97
C GLY A 97 5.14 16.10 -7.61
N LYS A 98 4.51 16.73 -8.60
CA LYS A 98 3.27 17.48 -8.41
C LYS A 98 2.08 16.54 -8.23
N GLU A 99 1.31 16.75 -7.16
CA GLU A 99 -0.01 16.16 -6.98
C GLU A 99 -1.03 16.83 -7.91
N ILE A 100 -1.75 16.03 -8.69
CA ILE A 100 -2.73 16.47 -9.70
C ILE A 100 -4.11 15.81 -9.49
N THR A 101 -4.37 15.29 -8.29
CA THR A 101 -5.63 14.65 -7.91
C THR A 101 -6.82 15.59 -8.15
N PRO A 102 -7.85 15.17 -8.90
CA PRO A 102 -9.06 15.96 -9.02
C PRO A 102 -9.76 16.11 -7.65
N ALA A 103 -10.19 17.32 -7.30
CA ALA A 103 -10.74 17.66 -5.99
C ALA A 103 -11.95 16.82 -5.54
N HIS A 104 -12.61 16.11 -6.46
CA HIS A 104 -13.77 15.28 -6.15
C HIS A 104 -13.44 13.88 -5.65
N PHE A 105 -12.25 13.33 -5.96
CA PHE A 105 -11.89 11.94 -5.66
C PHE A 105 -11.90 11.62 -4.16
N ASN A 106 -11.57 12.60 -3.31
CA ASN A 106 -11.39 12.40 -1.88
C ASN A 106 -12.54 12.99 -1.02
N ARG A 107 -13.71 13.25 -1.63
CA ARG A 107 -14.87 13.79 -0.88
C ARG A 107 -15.60 12.73 -0.06
N ALA A 108 -15.63 11.50 -0.55
CA ALA A 108 -16.21 10.35 0.11
C ALA A 108 -15.49 9.08 -0.37
N PRO A 109 -15.46 8.00 0.45
CA PRO A 109 -15.01 6.70 -0.02
C PRO A 109 -15.79 6.21 -1.23
N SER A 110 -15.16 5.38 -2.06
CA SER A 110 -15.89 4.66 -3.10
C SER A 110 -16.88 3.67 -2.50
N GLU A 111 -17.83 3.23 -3.32
CA GLU A 111 -18.66 2.06 -3.01
C GLU A 111 -17.78 0.81 -2.84
N TRP A 112 -18.30 -0.15 -2.09
CA TRP A 112 -17.71 -1.47 -1.98
C TRP A 112 -17.79 -2.22 -3.31
N SER A 113 -16.71 -2.92 -3.65
CA SER A 113 -16.62 -3.74 -4.86
C SER A 113 -16.09 -5.13 -4.52
N ALA A 114 -16.65 -6.16 -5.16
CA ALA A 114 -16.21 -7.54 -4.99
C ALA A 114 -14.82 -7.77 -5.62
N ILE A 115 -13.96 -8.51 -4.93
CA ILE A 115 -12.62 -8.80 -5.40
C ILE A 115 -12.62 -10.07 -6.25
N THR A 116 -12.12 -9.96 -7.48
CA THR A 116 -11.84 -11.13 -8.31
C THR A 116 -10.55 -11.81 -7.82
N PRO A 117 -10.54 -13.12 -7.50
CA PRO A 117 -9.36 -13.79 -6.94
C PRO A 117 -8.08 -13.68 -7.78
N SER A 118 -8.19 -13.73 -9.11
CA SER A 118 -7.04 -13.62 -10.03
C SER A 118 -6.60 -12.17 -10.31
N SER A 119 -7.20 -11.17 -9.66
CA SER A 119 -6.85 -9.76 -9.83
C SER A 119 -5.73 -9.32 -8.91
N THR A 120 -5.15 -8.14 -9.15
CA THR A 120 -4.21 -7.50 -8.22
C THR A 120 -4.83 -7.34 -6.82
N GLY A 121 -6.11 -6.95 -6.72
CA GLY A 121 -6.80 -6.88 -5.43
C GLY A 121 -6.93 -8.23 -4.73
N GLY A 122 -7.01 -9.33 -5.50
CA GLY A 122 -6.97 -10.70 -4.98
C GLY A 122 -5.63 -11.04 -4.32
N ALA A 123 -4.52 -10.67 -4.97
CA ALA A 123 -3.20 -10.83 -4.39
C ALA A 123 -2.98 -9.94 -3.15
N ILE A 124 -3.51 -8.71 -3.14
CA ILE A 124 -3.41 -7.82 -1.97
C ILE A 124 -4.21 -8.37 -0.79
N ILE A 125 -5.48 -8.76 -1.01
CA ILE A 125 -6.33 -9.23 0.09
C ILE A 125 -5.76 -10.49 0.76
N ASP A 126 -5.09 -11.36 0.00
CA ASP A 126 -4.44 -12.56 0.54
C ASP A 126 -3.18 -12.24 1.38
N ILE A 127 -2.60 -11.04 1.24
CA ILE A 127 -1.48 -10.55 2.06
C ILE A 127 -1.99 -9.83 3.30
N VAL A 128 -2.98 -8.93 3.14
CA VAL A 128 -3.39 -8.03 4.24
C VAL A 128 -4.34 -8.68 5.23
N CYS A 129 -5.04 -9.72 4.80
CA CYS A 129 -6.00 -10.43 5.64
C CYS A 129 -5.34 -11.57 6.42
N PRO A 130 -5.66 -11.73 7.72
CA PRO A 130 -5.21 -12.84 8.53
C PRO A 130 -5.66 -14.17 7.94
N SER A 131 -4.75 -15.14 8.02
CA SER A 131 -4.94 -16.48 7.45
C SER A 131 -5.47 -17.45 8.51
N GLY A 132 -6.43 -17.03 9.33
CA GLY A 132 -7.10 -17.89 10.33
C GLY A 132 -6.22 -18.53 11.42
N ASN A 133 -4.89 -18.31 11.40
CA ASN A 133 -3.91 -18.81 12.38
C ASN A 133 -3.33 -17.70 13.28
N ASP A 134 -3.84 -16.47 13.16
CA ASP A 134 -3.36 -15.30 13.91
C ASP A 134 -4.11 -15.14 15.26
N GLY A 135 -4.51 -16.25 15.87
CA GLY A 135 -5.24 -16.34 17.14
C GLY A 135 -4.39 -16.89 18.28
#